data_AF-A0A850JUJ6-F1
#
_entry.id   AF-A0A850JUJ6-F1
#
_cell.length_a   1.000
_cell.length_b   1.000
_cell.length_c   1.000
_cell.angle_alpha   90.00
_cell.angle_beta   90.00
_cell.angle_gamma   90.00
#
_symmetry.space_group_name_H-M   'P 1'
#
loop_
_entity.id
_entity.type
_entity.pdbx_description
1 polymer ?
#
loop_
_entity_poly.entity_id
_entity_poly.type
_entity_poly.pdbx_seq_one_letter_code
_entity_poly.pdbx_strand_id
1 'polypeptide(L)' 'MIYQNDLINIKVETSEIPWLIIFTNENIKEFSQCNNETKTEIF' A
#
# COMPACT_ATOMS: atom_id res chain seq x y z
N MET A 1 1.50 -11.26 -3.62
CA MET A 1 1.63 -9.83 -4.02
C MET A 1 1.10 -9.73 -5.44
N ILE A 2 0.20 -8.80 -5.72
CA ILE A 2 -0.47 -8.69 -7.04
C ILE A 2 -0.05 -7.46 -7.83
N TYR A 3 0.56 -6.48 -7.17
CA TYR A 3 1.07 -5.26 -7.77
C TYR A 3 2.24 -4.74 -6.93
N GLN A 4 3.23 -4.13 -7.59
CA GLN A 4 4.33 -3.44 -6.96
C GLN A 4 4.87 -2.36 -7.91
N ASN A 5 5.13 -1.18 -7.37
CA ASN A 5 5.93 -0.13 -8.00
C ASN A 5 7.01 0.33 -7.00
N ASP A 6 7.64 1.48 -7.25
CA ASP A 6 8.72 2.01 -6.40
C ASP A 6 8.22 2.49 -5.03
N LEU A 7 6.96 2.93 -4.93
CA LEU A 7 6.40 3.56 -3.72
C LEU A 7 5.55 2.61 -2.87
N ILE A 8 4.76 1.75 -3.51
CA ILE A 8 3.80 0.86 -2.87
C ILE A 8 3.83 -0.56 -3.41
N ASN A 9 3.32 -1.49 -2.60
CA ASN A 9 3.00 -2.84 -3.01
C ASN A 9 1.63 -3.27 -2.50
N ILE A 10 0.92 -4.08 -3.28
CA ILE A 10 -0.43 -4.54 -2.95
C ILE A 10 -0.44 -6.06 -2.78
N LYS A 11 -1.05 -6.52 -1.70
CA LYS A 11 -1.27 -7.93 -1.42
C LYS A 11 -2.75 -8.21 -1.28
N VAL A 12 -3.16 -9.41 -1.67
CA VAL A 12 -4.48 -9.92 -1.38
C VAL A 12 -4.39 -10.65 -0.05
N GLU A 13 -5.22 -10.25 0.91
CA GLU A 13 -5.43 -11.02 2.13
C GLU A 13 -6.54 -12.05 1.88
N THR A 14 -6.23 -13.31 2.19
CA THR A 14 -7.16 -14.43 2.04
C THR A 14 -8.08 -14.51 3.25
N SER A 15 -9.28 -13.98 3.10
CA SER A 15 -10.40 -14.08 4.03
C SER A 15 -11.68 -14.47 3.27
N GLU A 16 -12.78 -14.71 3.98
CA GLU A 16 -14.08 -15.09 3.37
C GLU A 16 -14.50 -14.12 2.26
N ILE A 17 -14.26 -12.83 2.48
CA ILE A 17 -14.26 -11.80 1.43
C ILE A 17 -12.80 -11.37 1.23
N PRO A 18 -12.23 -11.43 0.01
CA PRO A 18 -10.84 -11.05 -0.22
C PRO A 18 -10.63 -9.55 -0.08
N TRP A 19 -9.59 -9.15 0.64
CA TRP A 19 -9.21 -7.75 0.80
C TRP A 19 -7.92 -7.44 0.04
N LEU A 20 -7.83 -6.22 -0.46
CA LEU A 20 -6.57 -5.65 -0.93
C LEU A 20 -5.95 -4.83 0.19
N ILE A 21 -4.73 -5.18 0.57
CA ILE A 21 -3.92 -4.40 1.48
C ILE A 21 -2.82 -3.71 0.68
N ILE A 22 -2.78 -2.39 0.80
CA ILE A 22 -1.74 -1.55 0.24
C ILE A 22 -0.70 -1.32 1.32
N PHE A 23 0.57 -1.57 1.00
CA PHE A 23 1.72 -1.30 1.85
C PHE A 23 2.60 -0.25 1.18
N THR A 24 3.14 0.69 1.95
CA THR A 24 4.28 1.49 1.50
C THR A 24 5.53 0.62 1.45
N ASN A 25 6.38 0.83 0.44
CA ASN A 25 7.69 0.18 0.39
C ASN A 25 8.65 0.78 1.42
N GLU A 26 8.48 2.06 1.74
CA GLU A 26 9.17 2.72 2.84
C GLU A 26 8.61 2.28 4.19
N ASN A 27 9.47 2.22 5.21
CA ASN A 27 9.11 1.85 6.58
C ASN A 27 8.46 3.04 7.30
N ILE A 28 7.20 3.29 6.97
CA ILE A 28 6.38 4.37 7.50
C ILE A 28 5.30 3.77 8.39
N LYS A 29 5.10 4.34 9.58
CA LYS A 29 4.10 3.83 10.53
C LYS A 29 2.71 4.44 10.33
N GLU A 30 2.66 5.68 9.87
CA GLU A 30 1.42 6.43 9.74
C GLU A 30 1.24 7.02 8.34
N PHE A 31 0.02 7.00 7.83
CA PHE A 31 -0.30 7.59 6.52
C PHE A 31 0.03 9.09 6.46
N SER A 32 -0.06 9.79 7.59
CA SER A 32 0.32 11.21 7.73
C SER A 32 1.75 11.48 7.30
N GLN A 33 2.66 10.54 7.55
CA GLN A 33 4.10 10.61 7.28
C GLN A 33 4.45 10.33 5.81
N CYS A 34 3.52 9.83 5.00
CA CYS A 34 3.77 9.62 3.57
C CYS A 34 4.00 10.95 2.85
N ASN A 35 4.95 10.97 1.92
CA ASN A 35 5.14 12.10 1.01
C ASN A 35 3.92 12.23 0.07
N ASN A 36 3.85 13.33 -0.69
CA ASN A 36 2.71 13.58 -1.56
C ASN A 36 2.59 12.56 -2.70
N GLU A 37 3.71 12.10 -3.26
CA GLU A 37 3.73 11.12 -4.35
C GLU A 37 3.13 9.78 -3.91
N THR A 38 3.57 9.25 -2.77
CA THR A 38 3.04 8.02 -2.17
C THR A 38 1.56 8.16 -1.81
N LYS A 39 1.13 9.34 -1.34
CA LYS A 39 -0.30 9.60 -1.08
C LYS A 39 -1.12 9.58 -2.38
N THR A 40 -0.60 10.15 -3.47
CA THR A 40 -1.26 10.15 -4.78
C THR A 40 -1.37 8.75 -5.38
N GLU A 41 -0.42 7.85 -5.14
CA GLU A 41 -0.53 6.44 -5.56
C GLU A 41 -1.60 5.65 -4.80
N ILE A 42 -2.00 6.12 -3.61
CA ILE A 42 -3.00 5.45 -2.75
C ILE A 42 -4.43 5.97 -3.00
N PHE A 43 -4.60 7.25 -3.40
CA PHE A 43 -5.89 7.92 -3.62
C PHE A 43 -6.39 7.79 -5.06
#